data_AF-A0A355QDN3-F1
#
_entry.id   AF-A0A355QDN3-F1
#
_cell.length_a   1.000
_cell.length_b   1.000
_cell.length_c   1.000
_cell.angle_alpha   90.00
_cell.angle_beta   90.00
_cell.angle_gamma   90.00
#
_symmetry.space_group_name_H-M   'P 1'
#
loop_
_entity.id
_entity.type
_entity.pdbx_description
1 polymer ?
#
loop_
_entity_poly.entity_id
_entity_poly.type
_entity_poly.pdbx_seq_one_letter_code
_entity_poly.pdbx_strand_id
1 'polypeptide(L)'
;MSSVVTAAPYLILAAVCAPALSGLATMLLGGSRRLPRLTLATAGPVASVALLAIHLGRHGVSPADTPTGTIPWVPSLQLDISFLVDGLGAFFALLIAGMGVVVVLYARAYFGPDDASLARFFPTLGFFTSAMLGVVLADHLLLTVLFWELTAISSFLLIGWDRDDADAGKRAMQAFFTTGLGGLALLGGILLFGGHTGIWRWSRLIAEATTISHDGTVIAAFVLIFVGAATKSAQWPLHDWLPGAMKAPTPVSAYLHSATMVKAGVFLLGRMLPAFGALALWLPLLVSIGAVTML
;
A
#
# COMPACT_ATOMS: atom_id res chain seq x y z
N MET A 1 -9.92 1.50 -34.72
CA MET A 1 -8.91 0.96 -33.79
C MET A 1 -8.12 2.13 -33.25
N SER A 2 -8.60 2.77 -32.18
CA SER A 2 -7.83 3.82 -31.49
C SER A 2 -6.61 3.16 -30.88
N SER A 3 -5.42 3.61 -31.27
CA SER A 3 -4.19 3.26 -30.56
C SER A 3 -4.40 3.63 -29.10
N VAL A 4 -4.53 2.63 -28.24
CA VAL A 4 -4.48 2.84 -26.79
C VAL A 4 -3.09 3.37 -26.53
N VAL A 5 -2.97 4.69 -26.38
CA VAL A 5 -1.73 5.33 -25.96
C VAL A 5 -1.48 4.83 -24.55
N THR A 6 -0.71 3.75 -24.42
CA THR A 6 -0.25 3.23 -23.14
C THR A 6 0.42 4.39 -22.42
N ALA A 7 -0.17 4.85 -21.32
CA ALA A 7 0.39 6.01 -20.62
C ALA A 7 1.81 5.68 -20.18
N ALA A 8 2.71 6.66 -20.30
CA ALA A 8 4.10 6.47 -19.92
C ALA A 8 4.19 6.18 -18.41
N PRO A 9 4.85 5.08 -17.99
CA PRO A 9 4.93 4.67 -16.58
C PRO A 9 5.59 5.71 -15.69
N TYR A 10 6.42 6.59 -16.28
CA TYR A 10 7.16 7.63 -15.57
C TYR A 10 6.26 8.59 -14.81
N LEU A 11 5.05 8.89 -15.33
CA LEU A 11 4.12 9.79 -14.66
C LEU A 11 3.61 9.17 -13.35
N ILE A 12 3.26 7.88 -13.40
CA ILE A 12 2.79 7.14 -12.22
C ILE A 12 3.93 6.87 -11.26
N LEU A 13 5.11 6.50 -11.76
CA LEU A 13 6.31 6.37 -10.94
C LEU A 13 6.63 7.67 -10.20
N ALA A 14 6.55 8.82 -10.88
CA ALA A 14 6.73 10.13 -10.26
C ALA A 14 5.66 10.38 -9.18
N ALA A 15 4.39 10.03 -9.44
CA ALA A 15 3.32 10.15 -8.45
C ALA A 15 3.56 9.27 -7.21
N VAL A 16 4.05 8.04 -7.40
CA VAL A 16 4.39 7.10 -6.31
C VAL A 16 5.60 7.61 -5.51
N CYS A 17 6.65 8.10 -6.17
CA CYS A 17 7.89 8.53 -5.52
C CYS A 17 7.82 9.93 -4.89
N ALA A 18 6.89 10.79 -5.33
CA ALA A 18 6.83 12.18 -4.88
C ALA A 18 6.78 12.36 -3.34
N PRO A 19 5.95 11.62 -2.57
CA PRO A 19 5.88 11.74 -1.11
C PRO A 19 7.18 11.36 -0.41
N ALA A 20 7.82 10.26 -0.80
CA ALA A 20 9.11 9.84 -0.25
C ALA A 20 10.22 10.85 -0.54
N LEU A 21 10.32 11.33 -1.79
CA LEU A 21 11.35 12.31 -2.18
C LEU A 21 11.17 13.65 -1.45
N SER A 22 9.94 14.14 -1.39
CA SER A 22 9.57 15.34 -0.63
C SER A 22 9.89 15.16 0.87
N GLY A 23 9.48 14.04 1.45
CA GLY A 23 9.74 13.70 2.85
C GLY A 23 11.24 13.66 3.15
N LEU A 24 12.05 12.97 2.34
CA LEU A 24 13.51 12.92 2.50
C LEU A 24 14.15 14.29 2.32
N ALA A 25 13.68 15.10 1.38
CA ALA A 25 14.19 16.45 1.17
C ALA A 25 13.96 17.36 2.40
N THR A 26 12.98 17.06 3.26
CA THR A 26 12.81 17.77 4.54
C THR A 26 13.98 17.60 5.49
N MET A 27 14.77 16.51 5.38
CA MET A 27 15.95 16.26 6.20
C MET A 27 17.12 17.18 5.85
N LEU A 28 17.14 17.75 4.64
CA LEU A 28 18.15 18.72 4.21
C LEU A 28 17.95 20.09 4.89
N LEU A 29 16.79 20.32 5.50
CA LEU A 29 16.48 21.56 6.19
C LEU A 29 16.95 21.49 7.65
N GLY A 30 18.10 22.11 7.94
CA GLY A 30 18.60 22.30 9.30
C GLY A 30 17.79 23.33 10.12
N GLY A 31 17.84 23.19 11.45
CA GLY A 31 17.28 24.15 12.42
C GLY A 31 15.75 24.27 12.41
N SER A 32 15.22 25.38 12.93
CA SER A 32 13.79 25.67 13.11
C SER A 32 13.08 26.19 11.85
N ARG A 33 13.40 25.63 10.67
CA ARG A 33 12.78 26.03 9.38
C ARG A 33 11.41 25.38 9.17
N ARG A 34 10.46 25.68 10.06
CA ARG A 34 9.13 25.05 10.13
C ARG A 34 8.31 25.19 8.86
N LEU A 35 8.18 26.42 8.36
CA LEU A 35 7.35 26.70 7.19
C LEU A 35 7.91 26.04 5.93
N PRO A 36 9.21 26.19 5.58
CA PRO A 36 9.83 25.46 4.47
C PRO A 36 9.68 23.94 4.59
N ARG A 37 9.80 23.40 5.82
CA ARG A 37 9.67 21.97 6.06
C ARG A 37 8.26 21.47 5.80
N LEU A 38 7.26 22.22 6.28
CA LEU A 38 5.86 21.93 6.03
C LEU A 38 5.54 22.01 4.53
N THR A 39 5.95 23.08 3.85
CA THR A 39 5.67 23.25 2.41
C THR A 39 6.30 22.14 1.58
N LEU A 40 7.50 21.71 1.96
CA LEU A 40 8.18 20.63 1.27
C LEU A 40 7.46 19.30 1.52
N ALA A 41 7.11 18.98 2.77
CA ALA A 41 6.37 17.78 3.13
C ALA A 41 4.99 17.69 2.47
N THR A 42 4.26 18.82 2.34
CA THR A 42 2.96 18.85 1.67
C THR A 42 3.08 18.74 0.15
N ALA A 43 4.16 19.27 -0.44
CA ALA A 43 4.36 19.25 -1.89
C ALA A 43 4.39 17.81 -2.46
N GLY A 44 4.88 16.82 -1.71
CA GLY A 44 4.93 15.42 -2.14
C GLY A 44 3.54 14.82 -2.42
N PRO A 45 2.67 14.69 -1.40
CA PRO A 45 1.32 14.18 -1.60
C PRO A 45 0.46 15.05 -2.54
N VAL A 46 0.64 16.38 -2.53
CA VAL A 46 -0.03 17.27 -3.50
C VAL A 46 0.41 16.95 -4.93
N ALA A 47 1.71 16.74 -5.17
CA ALA A 47 2.21 16.34 -6.48
C ALA A 47 1.66 14.97 -6.88
N SER A 48 1.55 13.99 -5.96
CA SER A 48 0.90 12.70 -6.26
C SER A 48 -0.54 12.89 -6.72
N VAL A 49 -1.34 13.69 -6.01
CA VAL A 49 -2.73 13.99 -6.43
C VAL A 49 -2.76 14.65 -7.80
N ALA A 50 -1.91 15.65 -8.04
CA ALA A 50 -1.88 16.38 -9.31
C ALA A 50 -1.46 15.47 -10.49
N LEU A 51 -0.43 14.65 -10.31
CA LEU A 51 0.07 13.73 -11.35
C LEU A 51 -0.94 12.63 -11.66
N LEU A 52 -1.62 12.09 -10.63
CA LEU A 52 -2.72 11.14 -10.81
C LEU A 52 -3.91 11.80 -11.52
N ALA A 53 -4.30 13.02 -11.14
CA ALA A 53 -5.37 13.76 -11.81
C ALA A 53 -5.03 14.07 -13.28
N ILE A 54 -3.78 14.43 -13.58
CA ILE A 54 -3.30 14.62 -14.96
C ILE A 54 -3.38 13.31 -15.74
N HIS A 55 -2.96 12.19 -15.14
CA HIS A 55 -3.06 10.88 -15.77
C HIS A 55 -4.52 10.54 -16.09
N LEU A 56 -5.40 10.64 -15.09
CA LEU A 56 -6.83 10.35 -15.23
C LEU A 56 -7.53 11.28 -16.22
N GLY A 57 -7.15 12.56 -16.28
CA GLY A 57 -7.69 13.52 -17.25
C GLY A 57 -7.25 13.24 -18.70
N ARG A 58 -6.07 12.63 -18.89
CA ARG A 58 -5.52 12.31 -20.22
C ARG A 58 -5.94 10.93 -20.73
N HIS A 59 -5.97 9.94 -19.84
CA HIS A 59 -6.11 8.53 -20.20
C HIS A 59 -7.37 7.88 -19.61
N GLY A 60 -8.10 8.59 -18.74
CA GLY A 60 -9.18 8.00 -17.97
C GLY A 60 -8.65 6.98 -16.96
N VAL A 61 -9.57 6.13 -16.52
CA VAL A 61 -9.24 4.91 -15.79
C VAL A 61 -8.92 3.82 -16.81
N SER A 62 -7.83 3.08 -16.60
CA SER A 62 -7.49 1.97 -17.48
C SER A 62 -8.54 0.86 -17.33
N PRO A 63 -8.97 0.22 -18.43
CA PRO A 63 -9.58 -1.10 -18.35
C PRO A 63 -8.70 -1.98 -17.47
N ALA A 64 -9.32 -2.76 -16.58
CA ALA A 64 -8.58 -3.46 -15.52
C ALA A 64 -7.55 -4.48 -16.05
N ASP A 65 -7.60 -4.82 -17.33
CA ASP A 65 -6.70 -5.71 -18.08
C ASP A 65 -5.55 -5.00 -18.81
N THR A 66 -5.50 -3.66 -18.82
CA THR A 66 -4.52 -2.90 -19.60
C THR A 66 -3.58 -2.10 -18.68
N PRO A 67 -2.31 -2.52 -18.51
CA PRO A 67 -1.37 -1.78 -17.68
C PRO A 67 -0.87 -0.51 -18.37
N THR A 68 -0.36 0.43 -17.57
CA THR A 68 0.57 1.45 -18.09
C THR A 68 1.88 0.78 -18.50
N GLY A 69 2.64 1.40 -19.41
CA GLY A 69 3.84 0.77 -20.00
C GLY A 69 4.82 0.23 -18.94
N THR A 70 5.69 -0.70 -19.32
CA THR A 70 6.59 -1.38 -18.37
C THR A 70 8.00 -0.81 -18.39
N ILE A 71 8.65 -0.68 -17.24
CA ILE A 71 10.10 -0.40 -17.13
C ILE A 71 10.79 -1.68 -16.64
N PRO A 72 11.64 -2.33 -17.46
CA PRO A 72 12.37 -3.52 -17.02
C PRO A 72 13.24 -3.24 -15.79
N TRP A 73 13.21 -4.11 -14.78
CA TRP A 73 14.02 -3.96 -13.56
C TRP A 73 14.95 -5.14 -13.32
N VAL A 74 14.41 -6.35 -13.12
CA VAL A 74 15.20 -7.58 -12.95
C VAL A 74 14.61 -8.68 -13.86
N PRO A 75 14.99 -8.71 -15.16
CA PRO A 75 14.40 -9.63 -16.13
C PRO A 75 14.56 -11.11 -15.80
N SER A 76 15.65 -11.49 -15.10
CA SER A 76 15.90 -12.86 -14.66
C SER A 76 14.85 -13.38 -13.66
N LEU A 77 14.16 -12.49 -12.96
CA LEU A 77 13.07 -12.79 -12.03
C LEU A 77 11.69 -12.45 -12.61
N GLN A 78 11.62 -12.19 -13.93
CA GLN A 78 10.43 -11.67 -14.62
C GLN A 78 9.90 -10.35 -14.03
N LEU A 79 10.73 -9.62 -13.28
CA LEU A 79 10.33 -8.47 -12.50
C LEU A 79 10.50 -7.16 -13.29
N ASP A 80 9.42 -6.41 -13.39
CA ASP A 80 9.38 -5.08 -13.98
C ASP A 80 8.62 -4.08 -13.09
N ILE A 81 8.90 -2.80 -13.33
CA ILE A 81 8.13 -1.70 -12.75
C ILE A 81 7.00 -1.38 -13.72
N SER A 82 5.81 -1.84 -13.36
CA SER A 82 4.56 -1.63 -14.08
C SER A 82 3.46 -1.18 -13.14
N PHE A 83 2.54 -0.36 -13.66
CA PHE A 83 1.43 0.15 -12.88
C PHE A 83 0.09 -0.10 -13.56
N LEU A 84 -0.93 -0.36 -12.74
CA LEU A 84 -2.32 -0.53 -13.14
C LEU A 84 -3.16 0.55 -12.47
N VAL A 85 -3.62 1.51 -13.26
CA VAL A 85 -4.48 2.61 -12.81
C VAL A 85 -5.93 2.32 -13.20
N ASP A 86 -6.45 1.23 -12.65
CA ASP A 86 -7.86 0.84 -12.75
C ASP A 86 -8.74 1.62 -11.74
N GLY A 87 -10.05 1.41 -11.76
CA GLY A 87 -10.98 2.22 -10.95
C GLY A 87 -10.73 2.06 -9.46
N LEU A 88 -10.41 0.83 -9.04
CA LEU A 88 -10.07 0.50 -7.67
C LEU A 88 -8.74 1.15 -7.24
N GLY A 89 -7.69 0.98 -8.04
CA GLY A 89 -6.36 1.53 -7.79
C GLY A 89 -6.38 3.06 -7.76
N ALA A 90 -7.08 3.70 -8.71
CA ALA A 90 -7.22 5.15 -8.76
C ALA A 90 -7.96 5.70 -7.54
N PHE A 91 -9.06 5.05 -7.12
CA PHE A 91 -9.81 5.44 -5.92
C PHE A 91 -8.91 5.43 -4.68
N PHE A 92 -8.20 4.31 -4.43
CA PHE A 92 -7.32 4.21 -3.29
C PHE A 92 -6.12 5.14 -3.39
N ALA A 93 -5.52 5.31 -4.56
CA ALA A 93 -4.38 6.19 -4.75
C ALA A 93 -4.73 7.66 -4.44
N LEU A 94 -5.89 8.14 -4.90
CA LEU A 94 -6.38 9.48 -4.57
C LEU A 94 -6.73 9.61 -3.08
N LEU A 95 -7.32 8.60 -2.47
CA LEU A 95 -7.59 8.57 -1.03
C LEU A 95 -6.30 8.65 -0.21
N ILE A 96 -5.29 7.84 -0.55
CA ILE A 96 -3.99 7.79 0.12
C ILE A 96 -3.27 9.13 -0.02
N ALA A 97 -3.15 9.65 -1.24
CA ALA A 97 -2.44 10.91 -1.49
C ALA A 97 -3.17 12.11 -0.88
N GLY A 98 -4.50 12.19 -1.06
CA GLY A 98 -5.33 13.26 -0.52
C GLY A 98 -5.33 13.29 1.01
N MET A 99 -5.53 12.14 1.67
CA MET A 99 -5.43 12.08 3.13
C MET A 99 -4.00 12.33 3.62
N GLY A 100 -2.98 11.99 2.82
CA GLY A 100 -1.59 12.34 3.10
C GLY A 100 -1.37 13.85 3.23
N VAL A 101 -2.01 14.66 2.37
CA VAL A 101 -1.98 16.14 2.48
C VAL A 101 -2.57 16.58 3.82
N VAL A 102 -3.76 16.09 4.16
CA VAL A 102 -4.47 16.45 5.40
C VAL A 102 -3.63 16.08 6.63
N VAL A 103 -3.04 14.89 6.64
CA VAL A 103 -2.24 14.39 7.78
C VAL A 103 -0.95 15.17 7.95
N VAL A 104 -0.27 15.57 6.86
CA VAL A 104 0.92 16.44 6.97
C VAL A 104 0.56 17.78 7.63
N LEU A 105 -0.55 18.40 7.22
CA LEU A 105 -1.04 19.64 7.82
C LEU A 105 -1.45 19.46 9.28
N TYR A 106 -2.15 18.36 9.59
CA TYR A 106 -2.55 18.04 10.95
C TYR A 106 -1.34 17.75 11.86
N ALA A 107 -0.33 17.05 11.37
CA ALA A 107 0.89 16.75 12.12
C ALA A 107 1.63 18.04 12.53
N ARG A 108 1.64 19.06 11.69
CA ARG A 108 2.19 20.38 12.04
C ARG A 108 1.48 21.00 13.24
N ALA A 109 0.15 20.92 13.27
CA ALA A 109 -0.66 21.44 14.37
C ALA A 109 -0.45 20.60 15.64
N TYR A 110 -0.38 19.28 15.50
CA TYR A 110 -0.19 18.33 16.60
C TYR A 110 1.17 18.48 17.29
N PHE A 111 2.28 18.45 16.55
CA PHE A 111 3.62 18.55 17.14
C PHE A 111 4.00 19.96 17.57
N GLY A 112 3.20 20.98 17.23
CA GLY A 112 3.39 22.34 17.72
C GLY A 112 4.85 22.81 17.53
N PRO A 113 5.54 23.30 18.57
CA PRO A 113 6.90 23.80 18.42
C PRO A 113 8.00 22.73 18.37
N ASP A 114 7.68 21.44 18.32
CA ASP A 114 8.69 20.37 18.29
C ASP A 114 9.27 20.15 16.87
N ASP A 115 10.30 20.94 16.55
CA ASP A 115 11.03 20.85 15.28
C ASP A 115 11.73 19.51 15.09
N ALA A 116 12.19 18.87 16.17
CA ALA A 116 12.91 17.61 16.08
C ALA A 116 11.96 16.48 15.67
N SER A 117 10.77 16.44 16.27
CA SER A 117 9.71 15.50 15.87
C SER A 117 9.29 15.70 14.42
N LEU A 118 9.06 16.93 13.97
CA LEU A 118 8.68 17.20 12.58
C LEU A 118 9.78 16.79 11.56
N ALA A 119 11.06 16.96 11.90
CA ALA A 119 12.18 16.53 11.07
C ALA A 119 12.21 15.01 10.84
N ARG A 120 11.85 14.23 11.86
CA ARG A 120 11.81 12.77 11.79
C ARG A 120 10.49 12.25 11.21
N PHE A 121 9.41 12.98 11.42
CA PHE A 121 8.06 12.53 11.10
C PHE A 121 7.79 12.55 9.59
N PHE A 122 8.08 13.68 8.93
CA PHE A 122 7.77 13.85 7.50
C PHE A 122 8.50 12.88 6.55
N PRO A 123 9.80 12.56 6.69
CA PRO A 123 10.43 11.56 5.84
C PRO A 123 9.82 10.17 6.04
N THR A 124 9.52 9.80 7.29
CA THR A 124 8.92 8.51 7.63
C THR A 124 7.50 8.40 7.07
N LEU A 125 6.68 9.46 7.23
CA LEU A 125 5.33 9.53 6.67
C LEU A 125 5.36 9.52 5.14
N GLY A 126 6.25 10.29 4.51
CA GLY A 126 6.40 10.34 3.05
C GLY A 126 6.76 8.97 2.47
N PHE A 127 7.68 8.25 3.12
CA PHE A 127 8.04 6.89 2.74
C PHE A 127 6.86 5.92 2.86
N PHE A 128 6.10 5.99 3.97
CA PHE A 128 4.87 5.20 4.14
C PHE A 128 3.81 5.51 3.06
N THR A 129 3.58 6.80 2.75
CA THR A 129 2.64 7.23 1.70
C THR A 129 3.04 6.67 0.34
N SER A 130 4.32 6.76 -0.02
CA SER A 130 4.85 6.19 -1.26
C SER A 130 4.69 4.67 -1.31
N ALA A 131 4.96 3.98 -0.21
CA ALA A 131 4.75 2.53 -0.12
C ALA A 131 3.29 2.15 -0.34
N MET A 132 2.34 2.86 0.30
CA MET A 132 0.91 2.63 0.11
C MET A 132 0.43 2.94 -1.32
N LEU A 133 0.93 4.00 -1.95
CA LEU A 133 0.65 4.28 -3.37
C LEU A 133 1.17 3.15 -4.27
N GLY A 134 2.36 2.65 -3.97
CA GLY A 134 2.94 1.51 -4.67
C GLY A 134 2.11 0.23 -4.54
N VAL A 135 1.59 -0.09 -3.34
CA VAL A 135 0.70 -1.24 -3.13
C VAL A 135 -0.52 -1.19 -4.04
N VAL A 136 -1.15 -0.03 -4.18
CA VAL A 136 -2.44 0.07 -4.90
C VAL A 136 -2.30 0.29 -6.41
N LEU A 137 -1.14 0.79 -6.84
CA LEU A 137 -0.87 1.08 -8.25
C LEU A 137 0.02 0.04 -8.92
N ALA A 138 0.80 -0.77 -8.19
CA ALA A 138 1.62 -1.80 -8.81
C ALA A 138 0.77 -2.78 -9.64
N ASP A 139 1.21 -3.06 -10.86
CA ASP A 139 0.62 -4.12 -11.68
C ASP A 139 1.32 -5.47 -11.43
N HIS A 140 2.64 -5.45 -11.29
CA HIS A 140 3.41 -6.66 -11.01
C HIS A 140 3.16 -7.17 -9.57
N LEU A 141 2.89 -8.47 -9.43
CA LEU A 141 2.56 -9.11 -8.15
C LEU A 141 3.73 -9.00 -7.15
N LEU A 142 4.95 -9.34 -7.55
CA LEU A 142 6.14 -9.20 -6.70
C LEU A 142 6.45 -7.73 -6.33
N LEU A 143 6.15 -6.77 -7.21
CA LEU A 143 6.29 -5.35 -6.90
C LEU A 143 5.28 -4.92 -5.84
N THR A 144 4.06 -5.46 -5.90
CA THR A 144 3.03 -5.28 -4.86
C THR A 144 3.55 -5.79 -3.51
N VAL A 145 4.17 -6.98 -3.47
CA VAL A 145 4.79 -7.53 -2.24
C VAL A 145 5.92 -6.64 -1.73
N LEU A 146 6.78 -6.15 -2.62
CA LEU A 146 7.85 -5.24 -2.22
C LEU A 146 7.26 -4.02 -1.50
N PHE A 147 6.30 -3.34 -2.12
CA PHE A 147 5.63 -2.20 -1.48
C PHE A 147 4.88 -2.61 -0.21
N TRP A 148 4.29 -3.80 -0.16
CA TRP A 148 3.64 -4.34 1.04
C TRP A 148 4.61 -4.44 2.22
N GLU A 149 5.84 -4.91 2.00
CA GLU A 149 6.88 -4.95 3.03
C GLU A 149 7.36 -3.55 3.40
N LEU A 150 7.52 -2.65 2.43
CA LEU A 150 7.86 -1.25 2.71
C LEU A 150 6.81 -0.58 3.61
N THR A 151 5.53 -0.90 3.48
CA THR A 151 4.49 -0.41 4.40
C THR A 151 4.66 -0.97 5.82
N ALA A 152 5.09 -2.23 5.98
CA ALA A 152 5.33 -2.82 7.30
C ALA A 152 6.53 -2.19 8.01
N ILE A 153 7.63 -2.00 7.28
CA ILE A 153 8.85 -1.35 7.81
C ILE A 153 8.56 0.09 8.20
N SER A 154 7.86 0.83 7.35
CA SER A 154 7.55 2.23 7.61
C SER A 154 6.51 2.41 8.72
N SER A 155 5.51 1.54 8.81
CA SER A 155 4.56 1.56 9.93
C SER A 155 5.23 1.21 11.26
N PHE A 156 6.19 0.29 11.28
CA PHE A 156 6.98 -0.02 12.47
C PHE A 156 7.66 1.23 13.04
N LEU A 157 8.31 2.03 12.18
CA LEU A 157 8.96 3.28 12.58
C LEU A 157 7.97 4.34 13.08
N LEU A 158 6.76 4.37 12.52
CA LEU A 158 5.71 5.32 12.92
C LEU A 158 4.99 4.92 14.21
N ILE A 159 4.81 3.62 14.45
CA ILE A 159 4.19 3.09 15.68
C ILE A 159 5.17 3.21 16.85
N GLY A 160 6.43 2.81 16.65
CA GLY A 160 7.51 2.92 17.64
C GLY A 160 8.09 4.33 17.73
N TRP A 161 7.23 5.35 17.72
CA TRP A 161 7.64 6.75 17.63
C TRP A 161 8.37 7.24 18.88
N ASP A 162 7.81 6.95 20.05
CA ASP A 162 8.44 7.26 21.32
C ASP A 162 9.53 6.23 21.60
N ARG A 163 10.78 6.69 21.61
CA ARG A 163 11.95 5.83 21.79
C ARG A 163 12.25 5.54 23.26
N ASP A 164 11.72 6.36 24.15
CA ASP A 164 11.93 6.23 25.59
C ASP A 164 10.81 5.38 26.24
N ASP A 165 9.69 5.19 25.55
CA ASP A 165 8.64 4.22 25.94
C ASP A 165 8.95 2.80 25.43
N ALA A 166 9.47 1.96 26.33
CA ALA A 166 9.72 0.55 26.06
C ALA A 166 8.45 -0.25 25.66
N ASP A 167 7.26 0.18 26.09
CA ASP A 167 5.99 -0.44 25.67
C ASP A 167 5.67 -0.07 24.22
N ALA A 168 5.87 1.18 23.80
CA ALA A 168 5.70 1.59 22.40
C ALA A 168 6.59 0.77 21.45
N GLY A 169 7.85 0.53 21.83
CA GLY A 169 8.76 -0.35 21.10
C GLY A 169 8.26 -1.80 20.99
N LYS A 170 7.75 -2.37 22.09
CA LYS A 170 7.17 -3.74 22.09
C LYS A 170 5.94 -3.83 21.20
N ARG A 171 5.04 -2.83 21.22
CA ARG A 171 3.84 -2.79 20.38
C ARG A 171 4.16 -2.62 18.91
N ALA A 172 5.14 -1.78 18.59
CA ALA A 172 5.65 -1.65 17.22
C ALA A 172 6.19 -2.99 16.71
N MET A 173 6.99 -3.68 17.53
CA MET A 173 7.55 -4.99 17.18
C MET A 173 6.47 -6.06 17.00
N GLN A 174 5.46 -6.09 17.87
CA GLN A 174 4.30 -6.97 17.73
C GLN A 174 3.60 -6.74 16.38
N ALA A 175 3.32 -5.48 16.03
CA ALA A 175 2.71 -5.13 14.74
C ALA A 175 3.59 -5.51 13.55
N PHE A 176 4.90 -5.29 13.65
CA PHE A 176 5.85 -5.65 12.61
C PHE A 176 5.89 -7.16 12.38
N PHE A 177 5.98 -7.98 13.44
CA PHE A 177 5.96 -9.43 13.29
C PHE A 177 4.65 -9.97 12.75
N THR A 178 3.51 -9.51 13.29
CA THR A 178 2.19 -10.00 12.82
C THR A 178 1.98 -9.66 11.34
N THR A 179 2.27 -8.42 10.93
CA THR A 179 2.06 -7.99 9.54
C THR A 179 3.17 -8.47 8.60
N GLY A 180 4.39 -8.66 9.08
CA GLY A 180 5.52 -9.20 8.31
C GLY A 180 5.38 -10.70 8.06
N LEU A 181 4.95 -11.49 9.05
CA LEU A 181 4.61 -12.91 8.84
C LEU A 181 3.46 -13.06 7.84
N GLY A 182 2.46 -12.18 7.92
CA GLY A 182 1.41 -12.09 6.91
C GLY A 182 1.94 -11.73 5.52
N GLY A 183 2.89 -10.80 5.44
CA GLY A 183 3.58 -10.44 4.22
C GLY A 183 4.39 -11.60 3.60
N LEU A 184 5.01 -12.44 4.44
CA LEU A 184 5.65 -13.68 3.97
C LEU A 184 4.63 -14.71 3.47
N ALA A 185 3.46 -14.83 4.12
CA ALA A 185 2.37 -15.66 3.60
C ALA A 185 1.88 -15.14 2.24
N LEU A 186 1.70 -13.81 2.10
CA LEU A 186 1.39 -13.16 0.83
C LEU A 186 2.42 -13.49 -0.26
N LEU A 187 3.72 -13.36 0.05
CA LEU A 187 4.80 -13.72 -0.85
C LEU A 187 4.71 -15.19 -1.27
N GLY A 188 4.55 -16.10 -0.30
CA GLY A 188 4.41 -17.53 -0.57
C GLY A 188 3.23 -17.85 -1.47
N GLY A 189 2.07 -17.21 -1.23
CA GLY A 189 0.89 -17.36 -2.07
C GLY A 189 1.08 -16.80 -3.49
N ILE A 190 1.74 -15.65 -3.64
CA ILE A 190 2.06 -15.08 -4.95
C ILE A 190 3.07 -15.93 -5.72
N LEU A 191 4.11 -16.45 -5.07
CA LEU A 191 5.08 -17.34 -5.70
C LEU A 191 4.45 -18.67 -6.13
N LEU A 192 3.58 -19.24 -5.28
CA LEU A 192 2.84 -20.45 -5.60
C LEU A 192 1.89 -20.23 -6.78
N PHE A 193 1.12 -19.14 -6.76
CA PHE A 193 0.19 -18.78 -7.84
C PHE A 193 0.93 -18.49 -9.15
N GLY A 194 1.93 -17.61 -9.14
CA GLY A 194 2.69 -17.22 -10.32
C GLY A 194 3.52 -18.36 -10.89
N GLY A 195 4.08 -19.23 -10.04
CA GLY A 195 4.80 -20.43 -10.47
C GLY A 195 3.89 -21.48 -11.12
N HIS A 196 2.65 -21.62 -10.66
CA HIS A 196 1.68 -22.58 -11.20
C HIS A 196 0.98 -22.09 -12.47
N THR A 197 0.60 -20.81 -12.51
CA THR A 197 -0.20 -20.22 -13.61
C THR A 197 0.64 -19.49 -14.65
N GLY A 198 1.88 -19.09 -14.31
CA GLY A 198 2.70 -18.19 -15.12
C GLY A 198 2.20 -16.74 -15.15
N ILE A 199 1.23 -16.38 -14.30
CA ILE A 199 0.64 -15.03 -14.24
C ILE A 199 1.32 -14.22 -13.12
N TRP A 200 2.02 -13.16 -13.52
CA TRP A 200 2.80 -12.29 -12.61
C TRP A 200 2.30 -10.84 -12.54
N ARG A 201 1.20 -10.53 -13.22
CA ARG A 201 0.58 -9.20 -13.25
C ARG A 201 -0.90 -9.25 -12.91
N TRP A 202 -1.39 -8.23 -12.19
CA TRP A 202 -2.80 -8.09 -11.85
C TRP A 202 -3.67 -7.90 -13.09
N SER A 203 -3.22 -7.07 -14.03
CA SER A 203 -3.88 -6.84 -15.31
C SER A 203 -4.14 -8.15 -16.06
N ARG A 204 -3.11 -8.99 -16.15
CA ARG A 204 -3.20 -10.32 -16.78
C ARG A 204 -4.09 -11.28 -16.00
N LEU A 205 -4.01 -11.27 -14.67
CA LEU A 205 -4.90 -12.07 -13.81
C LEU A 205 -6.37 -11.72 -14.03
N ILE A 206 -6.69 -10.44 -14.22
CA ILE A 206 -8.05 -9.97 -14.49
C ILE A 206 -8.49 -10.35 -15.91
N ALA A 207 -7.61 -10.23 -16.90
CA ALA A 207 -7.87 -10.62 -18.28
C ALA A 207 -8.14 -12.13 -18.44
N GLU A 208 -7.39 -12.95 -17.71
CA GLU A 208 -7.43 -14.42 -17.76
C GLU A 208 -8.28 -15.03 -16.62
N ALA A 209 -9.10 -14.22 -15.94
CA ALA A 209 -9.86 -14.65 -14.76
C ALA A 209 -10.73 -15.90 -15.00
N THR A 210 -11.31 -16.04 -16.18
CA THR A 210 -12.19 -17.17 -16.54
C THR A 210 -11.44 -18.44 -16.94
N THR A 211 -10.12 -18.36 -17.17
CA THR A 211 -9.28 -19.50 -17.58
C THR A 211 -8.43 -20.05 -16.44
N ILE A 212 -8.38 -19.35 -15.30
CA ILE A 212 -7.65 -19.81 -14.11
C ILE A 212 -8.30 -21.07 -13.56
N SER A 213 -7.51 -22.11 -13.36
CA SER A 213 -7.96 -23.37 -12.76
C SER A 213 -8.34 -23.18 -11.29
N HIS A 214 -9.40 -23.85 -10.83
CA HIS A 214 -9.80 -23.88 -9.42
C HIS A 214 -9.29 -25.15 -8.72
N ASP A 215 -8.04 -25.51 -8.98
CA ASP A 215 -7.40 -26.68 -8.37
C ASP A 215 -6.88 -26.39 -6.95
N GLY A 216 -6.38 -27.43 -6.28
CA GLY A 216 -5.87 -27.32 -4.92
C GLY A 216 -4.71 -26.34 -4.78
N THR A 217 -3.88 -26.17 -5.81
CA THR A 217 -2.72 -25.25 -5.79
C THR A 217 -3.18 -23.80 -5.80
N VAL A 218 -4.13 -23.45 -6.66
CA VAL A 218 -4.71 -22.09 -6.72
C VAL A 218 -5.47 -21.77 -5.44
N ILE A 219 -6.19 -22.74 -4.87
CA ILE A 219 -6.87 -22.57 -3.57
C ILE A 219 -5.86 -22.34 -2.44
N ALA A 220 -4.78 -23.12 -2.38
CA ALA A 220 -3.72 -22.94 -1.38
C ALA A 220 -3.05 -21.57 -1.51
N ALA A 221 -2.77 -21.14 -2.74
CA ALA A 221 -2.24 -19.81 -3.01
C ALA A 221 -3.19 -18.70 -2.55
N PHE A 222 -4.48 -18.82 -2.85
CA PHE A 222 -5.51 -17.90 -2.37
C PHE A 222 -5.53 -17.81 -0.84
N VAL A 223 -5.50 -18.95 -0.13
CA VAL A 223 -5.51 -18.97 1.35
C VAL A 223 -4.29 -18.24 1.91
N LEU A 224 -3.09 -18.46 1.34
CA LEU A 224 -1.88 -17.76 1.76
C LEU A 224 -1.96 -16.25 1.53
N ILE A 225 -2.47 -15.84 0.37
CA ILE A 225 -2.70 -14.42 0.05
C ILE A 225 -3.74 -13.82 1.00
N PHE A 226 -4.81 -14.56 1.30
CA PHE A 226 -5.85 -14.15 2.25
C PHE A 226 -5.30 -13.95 3.66
N VAL A 227 -4.41 -14.82 4.15
CA VAL A 227 -3.72 -14.63 5.43
C VAL A 227 -2.91 -13.33 5.43
N GLY A 228 -2.22 -13.04 4.33
CA GLY A 228 -1.56 -11.75 4.14
C GLY A 228 -2.52 -10.57 4.21
N ALA A 229 -3.66 -10.63 3.51
CA ALA A 229 -4.68 -9.60 3.58
C ALA A 229 -5.24 -9.43 5.01
N ALA A 230 -5.62 -10.53 5.65
CA ALA A 230 -6.25 -10.58 6.97
C ALA A 230 -5.36 -10.04 8.10
N THR A 231 -4.05 -10.35 8.08
CA THR A 231 -3.10 -9.78 9.04
C THR A 231 -3.03 -8.25 8.93
N LYS A 232 -2.93 -7.71 7.70
CA LYS A 232 -2.77 -6.27 7.46
C LYS A 232 -4.06 -5.49 7.72
N SER A 233 -5.21 -6.09 7.48
CA SER A 233 -6.53 -5.51 7.79
C SER A 233 -7.04 -5.84 9.20
N ALA A 234 -6.18 -6.38 10.07
CA ALA A 234 -6.47 -6.69 11.47
C ALA A 234 -7.76 -7.49 11.64
N GLN A 235 -7.90 -8.59 10.90
CA GLN A 235 -9.03 -9.51 11.03
C GLN A 235 -8.78 -10.53 12.13
N TRP A 236 -9.85 -11.09 12.70
CA TRP A 236 -9.75 -12.19 13.64
C TRP A 236 -9.08 -13.41 12.99
N PRO A 237 -8.17 -14.12 13.69
CA PRO A 237 -7.65 -13.88 15.05
C PRO A 237 -6.41 -12.97 15.11
N LEU A 238 -6.00 -12.36 13.99
CA LEU A 238 -4.74 -11.64 13.79
C LEU A 238 -4.87 -10.12 14.04
N HIS A 239 -5.85 -9.70 14.84
CA HIS A 239 -6.23 -8.29 15.04
C HIS A 239 -5.51 -7.60 16.20
N ASP A 240 -4.93 -8.36 17.14
CA ASP A 240 -4.37 -7.87 18.41
C ASP A 240 -3.25 -6.83 18.28
N TRP A 241 -2.60 -6.75 17.13
CA TRP A 241 -1.56 -5.74 16.92
C TRP A 241 -2.15 -4.33 16.79
N LEU A 242 -3.39 -4.19 16.33
CA LEU A 242 -4.00 -2.90 16.03
C LEU A 242 -4.32 -2.07 17.29
N PRO A 243 -4.90 -2.63 18.38
CA PRO A 243 -5.06 -1.90 19.63
C PRO A 243 -3.72 -1.43 20.22
N GLY A 244 -2.68 -2.27 20.13
CA GLY A 244 -1.34 -1.91 20.58
C GLY A 244 -0.70 -0.79 19.76
N ALA A 245 -1.00 -0.72 18.47
CA ALA A 245 -0.48 0.31 17.57
C ALA A 245 -1.01 1.72 17.88
N MET A 246 -2.06 1.86 18.70
CA MET A 246 -2.61 3.16 19.13
C MET A 246 -1.69 3.98 20.04
N LYS A 247 -0.53 3.41 20.43
CA LYS A 247 0.58 4.16 21.04
C LYS A 247 1.22 5.17 20.11
N ALA A 248 1.01 5.04 18.80
CA ALA A 248 1.52 5.99 17.83
C ALA A 248 0.92 7.40 18.03
N PRO A 249 1.63 8.46 17.60
CA PRO A 249 1.07 9.81 17.58
C PRO A 249 -0.26 9.86 16.82
N THR A 250 -1.19 10.70 17.27
CA THR A 250 -2.54 10.80 16.67
C THR A 250 -2.53 10.99 15.14
N PRO A 251 -1.62 11.77 14.52
CA PRO A 251 -1.52 11.85 13.06
C PRO A 251 -1.20 10.50 12.39
N VAL A 252 -0.39 9.65 13.01
CA VAL A 252 -0.10 8.29 12.53
C VAL A 252 -1.36 7.45 12.60
N SER A 253 -2.02 7.43 13.74
CA SER A 253 -3.22 6.62 13.94
C SER A 253 -4.35 7.03 12.99
N ALA A 254 -4.53 8.33 12.77
CA ALA A 254 -5.48 8.85 11.79
C ALA A 254 -5.16 8.38 10.36
N TYR A 255 -3.87 8.34 9.98
CA TYR A 255 -3.51 7.95 8.61
C TYR A 255 -3.49 6.44 8.38
N LEU A 256 -2.74 5.71 9.21
CA LEU A 256 -2.50 4.27 9.08
C LEU A 256 -3.77 3.47 9.37
N HIS A 257 -4.45 3.79 10.47
CA HIS A 257 -5.55 2.98 10.98
C HIS A 257 -6.92 3.42 10.46
N SER A 258 -7.03 4.61 9.87
CA SER A 258 -8.30 5.06 9.29
C SER A 258 -8.31 5.07 7.76
N ALA A 259 -7.24 5.48 7.08
CA ALA A 259 -7.30 5.75 5.64
C ALA A 259 -6.49 4.77 4.77
N THR A 260 -5.47 4.11 5.31
CA THR A 260 -4.43 3.47 4.47
C THR A 260 -4.13 2.01 4.84
N MET A 261 -3.27 1.77 5.82
CA MET A 261 -2.67 0.45 6.10
C MET A 261 -3.72 -0.65 6.30
N VAL A 262 -4.72 -0.41 7.14
CA VAL A 262 -5.76 -1.40 7.43
C VAL A 262 -6.69 -1.67 6.24
N LYS A 263 -6.69 -0.78 5.24
CA LYS A 263 -7.43 -0.96 3.98
C LYS A 263 -6.61 -1.69 2.91
N ALA A 264 -5.31 -1.91 3.09
CA ALA A 264 -4.49 -2.62 2.13
C ALA A 264 -4.98 -4.06 1.89
N GLY A 265 -5.36 -4.76 2.96
CA GLY A 265 -5.99 -6.09 2.85
C GLY A 265 -7.32 -6.06 2.11
N VAL A 266 -8.17 -5.07 2.38
CA VAL A 266 -9.45 -4.89 1.69
C VAL A 266 -9.25 -4.59 0.20
N PHE A 267 -8.30 -3.71 -0.13
CA PHE A 267 -7.90 -3.43 -1.50
C PHE A 267 -7.44 -4.70 -2.22
N LEU A 268 -6.56 -5.49 -1.59
CA LEU A 268 -6.03 -6.72 -2.17
C LEU A 268 -7.14 -7.73 -2.47
N LEU A 269 -8.08 -7.93 -1.53
CA LEU A 269 -9.25 -8.78 -1.75
C LEU A 269 -10.13 -8.23 -2.88
N GLY A 270 -10.34 -6.91 -2.95
CA GLY A 270 -11.05 -6.29 -4.08
C GLY A 270 -10.36 -6.54 -5.42
N ARG A 271 -9.03 -6.45 -5.47
CA ARG A 271 -8.22 -6.67 -6.68
C ARG A 271 -8.22 -8.13 -7.13
N MET A 272 -8.37 -9.06 -6.21
CA MET A 272 -8.44 -10.51 -6.46
C MET A 272 -9.82 -11.01 -6.86
N LEU A 273 -10.88 -10.24 -6.59
CA LEU A 273 -12.26 -10.65 -6.82
C LEU A 273 -12.51 -11.21 -8.23
N PRO A 274 -11.98 -10.63 -9.34
CA PRO A 274 -12.25 -11.16 -10.67
C PRO A 274 -11.79 -12.62 -10.85
N ALA A 275 -10.61 -12.98 -10.32
CA ALA A 275 -10.05 -14.32 -10.49
C ALA A 275 -10.51 -15.32 -9.42
N PHE A 276 -10.66 -14.88 -8.18
CA PHE A 276 -10.91 -15.78 -7.05
C PHE A 276 -12.36 -15.78 -6.56
N GLY A 277 -13.19 -14.85 -7.03
CA GLY A 277 -14.58 -14.69 -6.60
C GLY A 277 -15.48 -15.89 -6.90
N ALA A 278 -15.09 -16.73 -7.87
CA ALA A 278 -15.79 -17.96 -8.23
C ALA A 278 -15.35 -19.19 -7.40
N LEU A 279 -14.32 -19.07 -6.56
CA LEU A 279 -13.95 -20.16 -5.65
C LEU A 279 -15.06 -20.39 -4.63
N ALA A 280 -15.44 -21.65 -4.44
CA ALA A 280 -16.45 -22.03 -3.44
C ALA A 280 -16.10 -21.56 -2.01
N LEU A 281 -14.81 -21.40 -1.70
CA LEU A 281 -14.32 -20.91 -0.41
C LEU A 281 -14.42 -19.38 -0.25
N TRP A 282 -14.48 -18.59 -1.35
CA TRP A 282 -14.36 -17.13 -1.31
C TRP A 282 -15.37 -16.48 -0.36
N LEU A 283 -16.67 -16.64 -0.64
CA LEU A 283 -17.72 -16.02 0.18
C LEU A 283 -17.76 -16.56 1.61
N PRO A 284 -17.77 -17.90 1.85
CA PRO A 284 -17.78 -18.43 3.22
C PRO A 284 -16.61 -17.92 4.06
N LEU A 285 -15.40 -17.86 3.50
CA LEU A 285 -14.21 -17.41 4.22
C LEU A 285 -14.29 -15.92 4.56
N LEU A 286 -14.57 -15.06 3.57
CA LEU A 286 -14.60 -13.61 3.77
C LEU A 286 -15.72 -13.18 4.71
N VAL A 287 -16.93 -13.74 4.53
CA VAL A 287 -18.09 -13.39 5.35
C VAL A 287 -17.94 -13.90 6.77
N SER A 288 -17.46 -15.14 6.98
CA SER A 288 -17.29 -15.69 8.32
C SER A 288 -16.23 -14.93 9.12
N ILE A 289 -15.04 -14.72 8.57
CA ILE A 289 -13.97 -13.99 9.24
C ILE A 289 -14.37 -12.53 9.47
N GLY A 290 -15.00 -11.89 8.48
CA GLY A 290 -15.50 -10.52 8.63
C GLY A 290 -16.58 -10.41 9.71
N ALA A 291 -17.53 -11.34 9.76
CA ALA A 291 -18.58 -11.35 10.77
C ALA A 291 -18.03 -11.62 12.17
N VAL A 292 -17.12 -12.57 12.33
CA VAL A 292 -16.46 -12.85 13.62
C VAL A 292 -15.62 -11.65 14.08
N THR A 293 -14.95 -10.95 13.16
CA THR A 293 -14.19 -9.74 13.51
C THR A 293 -15.10 -8.57 13.92
N MET A 294 -16.33 -8.53 13.38
CA MET A 294 -17.30 -7.48 13.67
C MET A 294 -17.96 -7.63 15.04
N LEU A 295 -18.19 -8.87 15.50
CA LEU A 295 -18.81 -9.22 16.78
C LEU A 295 -17.84 -9.03 17.95
#